data_AF-A0A2E4T3L8-F1
#
_entry.id   AF-A0A2E4T3L8-F1
#
_cell.length_a   1.000
_cell.length_b   1.000
_cell.length_c   1.000
_cell.angle_alpha   90.00
_cell.angle_beta   90.00
_cell.angle_gamma   90.00
#
_symmetry.space_group_name_H-M   'P 1'
#
loop_
_entity.id
_entity.type
_entity.pdbx_description
1 polymer ?
#
loop_
_entity_poly.entity_id
_entity_poly.type
_entity_poly.pdbx_seq_one_letter_code
_entity_poly.pdbx_strand_id
1 'polypeptide(L)'
;MKLEYDEIKSIQEENVQYEKNGELLTANLMITEYVPKSFEGTTKNFCLRENHENWDNLHFNFKEKCEREWLEELGYDYRLYYVDHVTKEIKNNPGDNLGSDPSWKILQDVESEDSQEI
;
A
#
# COMPACT_ATOMS: atom_id res chain seq x y z
N MET A 1 16.05 13.60 -3.72
CA MET A 1 14.60 13.87 -3.85
C MET A 1 13.89 13.26 -2.65
N LYS A 2 12.79 13.85 -2.19
CA LYS A 2 11.97 13.31 -1.11
C LYS A 2 10.60 12.88 -1.62
N LEU A 3 10.09 11.78 -1.09
CA LEU A 3 8.79 11.21 -1.37
C LEU A 3 7.87 11.49 -0.17
N GLU A 4 7.46 12.76 -0.04
CA GLU A 4 6.57 13.22 1.03
C GLU A 4 5.11 13.09 0.57
N TYR A 5 4.29 12.48 1.43
CA TYR A 5 2.85 12.27 1.22
C TYR A 5 2.11 12.40 2.55
N ASP A 6 0.83 12.73 2.46
CA ASP A 6 -0.08 12.67 3.61
C ASP A 6 -0.69 11.29 3.76
N GLU A 7 -0.75 10.84 5.01
CA GLU A 7 -1.59 9.72 5.44
C GLU A 7 -2.86 10.33 6.05
N ILE A 8 -3.89 10.51 5.23
CA ILE A 8 -5.18 10.98 5.72
C ILE A 8 -5.80 9.81 6.47
N LYS A 9 -5.60 9.80 7.79
CA LYS A 9 -6.00 8.72 8.69
C LYS A 9 -7.51 8.44 8.56
N SER A 10 -7.81 7.26 7.99
CA SER A 10 -8.31 6.11 8.75
C SER A 10 -9.47 6.42 9.68
N ILE A 11 -10.65 6.34 9.09
CA ILE A 11 -11.83 5.85 9.78
C ILE A 11 -11.52 4.40 10.18
N GLN A 12 -10.99 4.21 11.40
CA GLN A 12 -11.04 2.92 12.07
C GLN A 12 -12.36 2.87 12.83
N GLU A 13 -13.41 2.45 12.14
CA GLU A 13 -14.71 2.29 12.74
C GLU A 13 -14.96 0.81 13.01
N GLU A 14 -15.24 0.53 14.27
CA GLU A 14 -15.68 -0.78 14.70
C GLU A 14 -17.18 -0.91 14.46
N ASN A 15 -17.61 -2.11 14.05
CA ASN A 15 -19.01 -2.44 13.85
C ASN A 15 -19.77 -1.57 12.83
N VAL A 16 -19.11 -1.21 11.73
CA VAL A 16 -19.77 -0.54 10.59
C VAL A 16 -20.76 -1.49 9.95
N GLN A 17 -22.01 -1.06 9.82
CA GLN A 17 -23.04 -1.81 9.09
C GLN A 17 -22.93 -1.54 7.59
N TYR A 18 -22.95 -2.60 6.79
CA TYR A 18 -22.95 -2.51 5.34
C TYR A 18 -23.77 -3.62 4.71
N GLU A 19 -24.35 -3.36 3.54
CA GLU A 19 -25.16 -4.35 2.81
C GLU A 19 -24.29 -5.11 1.79
N LYS A 20 -24.35 -6.43 1.81
CA LYS A 20 -23.71 -7.32 0.82
C LYS A 20 -24.67 -8.43 0.47
N ASN A 21 -24.98 -8.60 -0.83
CA ASN A 21 -25.91 -9.63 -1.32
C ASN A 21 -27.30 -9.63 -0.63
N GLY A 22 -27.80 -8.45 -0.22
CA GLY A 22 -29.09 -8.31 0.46
C GLY A 22 -29.06 -8.63 1.96
N GLU A 23 -27.89 -8.90 2.54
CA GLU A 23 -27.71 -9.08 3.98
C GLU A 23 -27.01 -7.87 4.61
N LEU A 24 -27.51 -7.43 5.77
CA LEU A 24 -26.84 -6.44 6.61
C LEU A 24 -25.76 -7.15 7.41
N LEU A 25 -24.51 -6.84 7.08
CA LEU A 25 -23.32 -7.32 7.77
C LEU A 25 -22.73 -6.22 8.63
N THR A 26 -21.96 -6.63 9.62
CA THR A 26 -21.23 -5.73 10.53
C THR A 26 -19.76 -6.07 10.44
N ALA A 27 -18.92 -5.08 10.16
CA ALA A 27 -17.48 -5.28 10.04
C ALA A 27 -16.70 -4.11 10.62
N ASN A 28 -15.47 -4.39 11.04
CA ASN A 28 -14.49 -3.33 11.27
C ASN A 28 -14.00 -2.84 9.90
N LEU A 29 -13.70 -1.55 9.81
CA LEU A 29 -13.27 -0.88 8.59
C LEU A 29 -11.98 -0.09 8.86
N MET A 30 -11.02 -0.14 7.94
CA MET A 30 -9.88 0.78 7.87
C MET A 30 -9.79 1.32 6.46
N ILE A 31 -9.84 2.65 6.33
CA ILE A 31 -9.66 3.33 5.05
C ILE A 31 -8.51 4.32 5.17
N THR A 32 -7.43 4.13 4.43
CA THR A 32 -6.33 5.10 4.41
C THR A 32 -6.16 5.66 3.02
N GLU A 33 -6.15 6.99 2.90
CA GLU A 33 -5.78 7.69 1.68
C GLU A 33 -4.36 8.23 1.79
N TYR A 34 -3.57 7.94 0.78
CA TYR A 34 -2.17 8.33 0.62
C TYR A 34 -2.07 9.35 -0.50
N VAL A 35 -1.81 10.62 -0.14
CA VAL A 35 -1.84 11.75 -1.07
C VAL A 35 -0.44 12.34 -1.25
N PRO A 36 0.16 12.29 -2.46
CA PRO A 36 1.45 12.91 -2.75
C PRO A 36 1.48 14.41 -2.42
N LYS A 37 2.60 14.89 -1.84
CA LYS A 37 2.80 16.31 -1.52
C LYS A 37 3.94 16.94 -2.28
N SER A 38 5.10 16.29 -2.28
CA SER A 38 6.35 16.85 -2.81
C SER A 38 6.65 16.40 -4.24
N PHE A 39 5.72 15.69 -4.88
CA PHE A 39 5.89 15.09 -6.20
C PHE A 39 4.54 14.93 -6.91
N GLU A 40 4.57 14.89 -8.24
CA GLU A 40 3.41 14.53 -9.06
C GLU A 40 3.30 13.01 -9.09
N GLY A 41 2.35 12.47 -8.34
CA GLY A 41 2.05 11.05 -8.31
C GLY A 41 0.56 10.81 -8.12
N THR A 42 0.14 9.57 -8.30
CA THR A 42 -1.27 9.21 -8.15
C THR A 42 -1.66 9.04 -6.68
N THR A 43 -2.85 9.48 -6.29
CA THR A 43 -3.40 9.17 -4.96
C THR A 43 -3.65 7.66 -4.85
N LYS A 44 -3.31 7.06 -3.70
CA LYS A 44 -3.54 5.64 -3.43
C LYS A 44 -4.49 5.48 -2.25
N ASN A 45 -5.37 4.49 -2.31
CA ASN A 45 -6.36 4.22 -1.26
C ASN A 45 -6.27 2.77 -0.79
N PHE A 46 -6.21 2.59 0.52
CA PHE A 46 -6.32 1.31 1.19
C PHE A 46 -7.70 1.19 1.79
N CYS A 47 -8.39 0.06 1.57
CA CYS A 47 -9.63 -0.27 2.26
C CYS A 47 -9.54 -1.71 2.73
N LEU A 48 -9.66 -1.91 4.04
CA LEU A 48 -9.66 -3.22 4.66
C LEU A 48 -10.98 -3.40 5.42
N ARG A 49 -11.64 -4.55 5.22
CA ARG A 49 -12.95 -4.88 5.80
C ARG A 49 -12.91 -6.27 6.41
N GLU A 50 -13.72 -6.50 7.45
CA GLU A 50 -13.90 -7.82 8.09
C GLU A 50 -12.65 -8.33 8.84
N ASN A 51 -12.80 -9.45 9.56
CA ASN A 51 -11.91 -9.99 10.58
C ASN A 51 -10.48 -10.35 10.11
N HIS A 52 -9.68 -9.38 9.69
CA HIS A 52 -8.25 -9.60 9.48
C HIS A 52 -7.54 -9.65 10.85
N GLU A 53 -6.71 -10.65 11.09
CA GLU A 53 -5.98 -10.74 12.36
C GLU A 53 -4.75 -9.80 12.40
N ASN A 54 -4.30 -9.29 11.24
CA ASN A 54 -3.02 -8.58 11.07
C ASN A 54 -3.17 -7.23 10.34
N TRP A 55 -4.04 -6.34 10.84
CA TRP A 55 -4.36 -5.05 10.21
C TRP A 55 -3.11 -4.21 9.96
N ASP A 56 -2.25 -4.07 10.98
CA ASP A 56 -1.06 -3.23 10.91
C ASP A 56 -0.08 -3.72 9.85
N ASN A 57 0.11 -5.04 9.73
CA ASN A 57 1.00 -5.62 8.70
C ASN A 57 0.42 -5.43 7.30
N LEU A 58 -0.89 -5.63 7.10
CA LEU A 58 -1.53 -5.43 5.79
C LEU A 58 -1.47 -3.96 5.36
N HIS A 59 -1.72 -3.05 6.29
CA HIS A 59 -1.61 -1.62 6.07
C HIS A 59 -0.16 -1.20 5.76
N PHE A 60 0.81 -1.74 6.49
CA PHE A 60 2.24 -1.49 6.24
C PHE A 60 2.67 -2.01 4.86
N ASN A 61 2.28 -3.22 4.49
CA ASN A 61 2.59 -3.79 3.18
C ASN A 61 1.98 -2.96 2.04
N PHE A 62 0.76 -2.45 2.23
CA PHE A 62 0.13 -1.57 1.24
C PHE A 62 0.87 -0.24 1.11
N LYS A 63 1.34 0.33 2.23
CA LYS A 63 2.16 1.54 2.22
C LYS A 63 3.46 1.34 1.44
N GLU A 64 4.18 0.24 1.67
CA GLU A 64 5.38 -0.11 0.90
C GLU A 64 5.05 -0.27 -0.59
N LYS A 65 3.91 -0.88 -0.92
CA LYS A 65 3.43 -0.97 -2.31
C LYS A 65 3.21 0.42 -2.93
N CYS A 66 2.57 1.35 -2.22
CA CYS A 66 2.38 2.73 -2.69
C CYS A 66 3.72 3.40 -2.99
N GLU A 67 4.69 3.26 -2.08
CA GLU A 67 6.03 3.83 -2.26
C GLU A 67 6.74 3.27 -3.49
N ARG A 68 6.63 1.96 -3.78
CA ARG A 68 7.18 1.36 -5.00
C ARG A 68 6.52 1.89 -6.28
N GLU A 69 5.19 1.95 -6.30
CA GLU A 69 4.46 2.47 -7.47
C GLU A 69 4.82 3.93 -7.73
N TRP A 70 4.96 4.75 -6.68
CA TRP A 70 5.41 6.14 -6.83
C TRP A 70 6.86 6.28 -7.29
N LEU A 71 7.76 5.36 -6.89
CA LEU A 71 9.11 5.32 -7.45
C LEU A 71 9.06 5.09 -8.95
N GLU A 72 8.26 4.13 -9.42
CA GLU A 72 8.09 3.86 -10.85
C GLU A 72 7.47 5.04 -11.62
N GLU A 73 6.43 5.67 -11.06
CA GLU A 73 5.80 6.88 -11.62
C GLU A 73 6.80 8.02 -11.81
N LEU A 74 7.78 8.14 -10.90
CA LEU A 74 8.86 9.12 -10.95
C LEU A 74 10.05 8.68 -11.81
N GLY A 75 9.98 7.50 -12.44
CA GLY A 75 11.02 6.95 -13.30
C GLY A 75 12.19 6.28 -12.57
N TYR A 76 12.04 6.00 -11.27
CA TYR A 76 13.00 5.20 -10.50
C TYR A 76 12.66 3.71 -10.61
N ASP A 77 13.66 2.88 -10.89
CA ASP A 77 13.52 1.43 -10.78
C ASP A 77 13.43 1.05 -9.29
N TYR A 78 12.26 0.62 -8.83
CA TYR A 78 12.02 0.23 -7.44
C TYR A 78 12.88 -0.96 -6.97
N ARG A 79 13.56 -1.66 -7.89
CA ARG A 79 14.56 -2.69 -7.54
C ARG A 79 15.90 -2.07 -7.16
N LEU A 80 16.21 -0.90 -7.71
CA LEU A 80 17.46 -0.19 -7.46
C LEU A 80 17.31 0.96 -6.47
N TYR A 81 16.09 1.39 -6.20
CA TYR A 81 15.78 2.52 -5.34
C TYR A 81 14.71 2.17 -4.32
N TYR A 82 14.84 2.74 -3.12
CA TYR A 82 13.87 2.60 -2.04
C TYR A 82 13.64 3.94 -1.34
N VAL A 83 12.55 4.06 -0.59
CA VAL A 83 12.25 5.23 0.23
C VAL A 83 12.73 4.98 1.66
N ASP A 84 13.58 5.85 2.20
CA ASP A 84 13.92 5.82 3.61
C ASP A 84 12.71 6.27 4.43
N HIS A 85 12.11 5.39 5.23
CA HIS A 85 10.88 5.72 5.97
C HIS A 85 11.06 6.80 7.05
N VAL A 86 12.30 7.08 7.48
CA VAL A 86 12.62 8.12 8.48
C VAL A 86 12.82 9.47 7.80
N THR A 87 13.67 9.54 6.77
CA THR A 87 14.01 10.81 6.12
C THR A 87 13.10 11.16 4.94
N LYS A 88 12.30 10.19 4.47
CA LYS A 88 11.50 10.23 3.23
C LYS A 88 12.33 10.43 1.97
N GLU A 89 13.64 10.21 2.03
CA GLU A 89 14.53 10.35 0.88
C GLU A 89 14.53 9.08 0.03
N ILE A 90 14.53 9.28 -1.29
CA ILE A 90 14.78 8.19 -2.24
C ILE A 90 16.28 7.88 -2.22
N LYS A 91 16.63 6.64 -1.89
CA LYS A 91 18.01 6.15 -1.79
C LYS A 91 18.21 4.99 -2.78
N ASN A 92 19.43 4.88 -3.28
CA ASN A 92 19.84 3.73 -4.08
C ASN A 92 20.07 2.53 -3.14
N ASN A 93 19.64 1.34 -3.54
CA ASN A 93 19.98 0.08 -2.90
C ASN A 93 21.34 -0.41 -3.43
N PRO A 94 22.46 -0.26 -2.69
CA PRO A 94 23.77 -0.68 -3.17
C PRO A 94 23.92 -2.20 -3.35
N GLY A 95 22.91 -3.00 -2.98
CA GLY A 95 22.93 -4.46 -3.04
C GLY A 95 22.63 -5.11 -4.40
N ASP A 96 22.04 -4.38 -5.36
CA ASP A 96 21.46 -5.00 -6.58
C ASP A 96 22.29 -4.83 -7.87
N ASN A 97 23.61 -4.72 -7.76
CA ASN A 97 24.50 -4.85 -8.93
C ASN A 97 24.66 -6.30 -9.44
N LEU A 98 23.98 -7.28 -8.84
CA LEU A 98 24.11 -8.70 -9.19
C LEU A 98 22.78 -9.43 -9.05
N GLY A 99 21.87 -9.27 -10.02
CA GLY A 99 20.91 -10.28 -10.50
C GLY A 99 20.23 -11.21 -9.48
N SER A 100 20.06 -10.78 -8.24
CA SER A 100 19.59 -11.61 -7.14
C SER A 100 18.24 -11.07 -6.77
N ASP A 101 17.23 -11.86 -7.06
CA ASP A 101 15.87 -11.57 -6.70
C ASP A 101 15.80 -11.29 -5.19
N PRO A 102 15.44 -10.08 -4.76
CA PRO A 102 15.50 -9.77 -3.35
C PRO A 102 14.41 -10.56 -2.61
N SER A 103 14.78 -11.10 -1.45
CA SER A 103 14.01 -12.04 -0.64
C SER A 103 12.64 -11.54 -0.16
N TRP A 104 12.28 -10.28 -0.45
CA TRP A 104 10.94 -9.72 -0.26
C TRP A 104 9.94 -10.10 -1.37
N LYS A 105 10.35 -10.88 -2.39
CA LYS A 105 9.47 -11.42 -3.43
C LYS A 105 8.42 -12.44 -2.95
N ILE A 106 8.51 -12.91 -1.72
CA ILE A 106 7.45 -13.73 -1.13
C ILE A 106 6.39 -12.76 -0.63
N LEU A 107 5.36 -12.48 -1.45
CA LEU A 107 4.01 -12.01 -1.08
C LEU A 107 3.20 -11.46 -2.29
N GLN A 108 3.65 -11.63 -3.54
CA GLN A 108 2.90 -11.17 -4.72
C GLN A 108 1.69 -12.03 -5.11
N ASP A 109 1.38 -13.13 -4.43
CA ASP A 109 0.35 -14.10 -4.87
C ASP A 109 -0.92 -14.16 -3.99
N VAL A 110 -1.35 -13.08 -3.32
CA VAL A 110 -2.57 -13.14 -2.47
C VAL A 110 -3.74 -12.28 -2.96
N GLU A 111 -3.65 -11.53 -4.07
CA GLU A 111 -4.81 -10.79 -4.57
C GLU A 111 -4.91 -10.77 -6.10
N SER A 112 -5.44 -11.86 -6.66
CA SER A 112 -6.17 -11.79 -7.94
C SER A 112 -7.04 -13.03 -8.14
N GLU A 113 -8.17 -13.11 -7.45
CA GLU A 113 -9.35 -13.87 -7.92
C GLU A 113 -10.56 -13.44 -7.09
N ASP A 114 -11.14 -12.30 -7.46
CA ASP A 114 -12.59 -12.07 -7.45
C ASP A 114 -12.89 -10.72 -8.11
N SER A 115 -12.50 -10.61 -9.38
CA SER A 115 -13.19 -9.74 -10.33
C SER A 115 -14.19 -10.62 -11.07
N GLN A 116 -15.37 -10.83 -10.48
CA GLN A 116 -16.52 -11.25 -11.26
C GLN A 116 -17.22 -10.01 -11.82
N GLU A 117 -17.13 -9.91 -13.14
CA GLU A 117 -17.84 -8.99 -14.01
C GLU A 117 -19.36 -9.01 -13.71
N ILE A 118 -19.98 -7.82 -13.75
CA ILE A 118 -21.44 -7.64 -13.90
C ILE A 118 -21.76 -7.61 -15.39
#